data_AF-A0A5N6T8Z0-F1
#
_entry.id   AF-A0A5N6T8Z0-F1
#
_cell.length_a   1.000
_cell.length_b   1.000
_cell.length_c   1.000
_cell.angle_alpha   90.00
_cell.angle_beta   90.00
_cell.angle_gamma   90.00
#
_symmetry.space_group_name_H-M   'P 1'
#
loop_
_entity.id
_entity.type
_entity.pdbx_description
1 polymer ?
#
loop_
_entity_poly.entity_id
_entity_poly.type
_entity_poly.pdbx_seq_one_letter_code
_entity_poly.pdbx_strand_id
1 'polypeptide(L)'
;MIVRELPAPAHGASIPDITAIGPEQESVASWRKRCNIDTGKQIRLVKLSHMRYQHPDLNEITVFLQDFGMEVVKKTDDRIWYRGYGRDQYVYYAQRGEKKFLGGTFEVESYQELEK
;
A
#
# COMPACT_ATOMS: atom_id res chain seq x y z
N MET A 1 -23.47 37.18 35.68
CA MET A 1 -22.77 37.01 34.38
C MET A 1 -21.68 35.96 34.60
N ILE A 2 -21.88 34.73 34.11
CA ILE A 2 -20.94 33.61 34.33
C ILE A 2 -19.83 33.73 33.28
N VAL A 3 -18.60 34.00 33.73
CA VAL A 3 -17.43 34.02 32.86
C VAL A 3 -17.03 32.57 32.60
N ARG A 4 -17.19 32.09 31.37
CA ARG A 4 -16.67 30.79 30.95
C ARG A 4 -15.20 30.98 30.58
N GLU A 5 -14.29 30.34 31.31
CA GLU A 5 -12.89 30.22 30.89
C GLU A 5 -12.84 29.41 29.59
N LEU A 6 -12.17 29.95 28.58
CA LEU A 6 -11.91 29.23 27.33
C LEU A 6 -10.83 28.17 27.60
N PRO A 7 -10.95 26.95 27.06
CA PRO A 7 -9.91 25.94 27.18
C PRO A 7 -8.61 26.48 26.58
N ALA A 8 -7.49 26.21 27.26
CA ALA A 8 -6.17 26.63 26.81
C ALA A 8 -5.90 26.12 25.37
N PRO A 9 -5.22 26.92 24.52
CA PRO A 9 -4.88 26.49 23.18
C PRO A 9 -4.06 25.21 23.21
N ALA A 10 -4.36 24.26 22.32
CA ALA A 10 -3.54 23.06 22.17
C ALA A 10 -2.15 23.46 21.66
N HIS A 11 -1.14 23.35 22.51
CA HIS A 11 0.26 23.51 22.12
C HIS A 11 0.83 22.12 21.86
N GLY A 12 1.21 21.85 20.61
CA GLY A 12 2.01 20.65 20.32
C GLY A 12 3.37 20.76 21.01
N ALA A 13 3.80 19.70 21.70
CA ALA A 13 5.13 19.61 22.29
C ALA A 13 5.95 18.57 21.52
N SER A 14 7.16 18.91 21.11
CA SER A 14 8.13 17.94 20.62
C SER A 14 8.77 17.25 21.82
N ILE A 15 8.59 15.93 21.93
CA ILE A 15 9.24 15.12 22.96
C ILE A 15 10.39 14.32 22.34
N PRO A 16 11.49 14.07 23.08
CA PRO A 16 12.56 13.20 22.61
C PRO A 16 12.01 11.80 22.29
N ASP A 17 12.56 11.17 21.25
CA ASP A 17 12.11 9.86 20.75
C ASP A 17 12.12 8.78 21.85
N ILE A 18 13.14 8.82 22.73
CA ILE A 18 13.24 7.93 23.89
C ILE A 18 12.05 8.05 24.87
N THR A 19 11.49 9.26 25.00
CA THR A 19 10.34 9.54 25.87
C THR A 19 9.03 9.19 25.17
N ALA A 20 8.98 9.35 23.84
CA ALA A 20 7.82 8.99 23.02
C ALA A 20 7.61 7.47 22.93
N ILE A 21 8.70 6.71 22.77
CA ILE A 21 8.66 5.25 22.67
C ILE A 21 8.38 4.61 24.04
N GLY A 22 8.90 5.22 25.12
CA GLY A 22 8.65 4.77 26.48
C GLY A 22 9.46 3.54 26.91
N PRO A 23 9.15 2.96 28.09
CA PRO A 23 9.97 1.91 28.71
C PRO A 23 9.90 0.56 27.99
N GLU A 24 8.93 0.34 27.11
CA GLU A 24 8.79 -0.89 26.31
C GLU A 24 9.62 -0.87 25.02
N GLN A 25 10.65 -0.03 24.94
CA GLN A 25 11.55 0.01 23.80
C GLN A 25 12.29 -1.32 23.62
N GLU A 26 12.36 -1.80 22.39
CA GLU A 26 13.12 -2.99 22.02
C GLU A 26 14.03 -2.68 20.83
N SER A 27 15.26 -3.19 20.87
CA SER A 27 16.15 -3.06 19.70
C SER A 27 15.64 -3.92 18.54
N VAL A 28 15.87 -3.49 17.29
CA VAL A 28 15.54 -4.29 16.10
C VAL A 28 16.15 -5.69 16.15
N ALA A 29 17.36 -5.84 16.71
CA ALA A 29 18.01 -7.14 16.85
C ALA A 29 17.29 -8.05 17.86
N SER A 30 16.89 -7.50 19.01
CA SER A 30 16.10 -8.22 20.03
C SER A 30 14.75 -8.65 19.47
N TRP A 31 14.06 -7.74 18.78
CA TRP A 31 12.77 -8.02 18.12
C TRP A 31 12.89 -9.14 17.08
N ARG A 32 13.91 -9.07 16.20
CA ARG A 32 14.17 -10.12 15.20
C ARG A 32 14.40 -11.48 15.84
N LYS A 33 15.21 -11.52 16.91
CA LYS A 33 15.47 -12.74 17.66
C LYS A 33 14.19 -13.29 18.28
N ARG A 34 13.39 -12.43 18.92
CA ARG A 34 12.12 -12.78 19.56
C ARG A 34 11.06 -13.28 18.57
N CYS A 35 11.00 -12.67 17.39
CA CYS A 35 10.08 -13.05 16.30
C CYS A 35 10.64 -14.16 15.40
N ASN A 36 11.82 -14.72 15.70
CA ASN A 36 12.49 -15.75 14.91
C ASN A 36 12.63 -15.37 13.42
N ILE A 37 13.01 -14.12 13.15
CA ILE A 37 13.14 -13.57 11.78
C ILE A 37 14.49 -13.95 11.19
N ASP A 38 14.48 -14.73 10.12
CA ASP A 38 15.65 -15.04 9.29
C ASP A 38 15.79 -13.99 8.18
N THR A 39 16.78 -13.10 8.31
CA THR A 39 17.04 -12.05 7.31
C THR A 39 17.55 -12.59 5.98
N GLY A 40 18.10 -13.81 5.94
CA GLY A 40 18.53 -14.46 4.70
C GLY A 40 17.35 -14.87 3.80
N LYS A 41 16.21 -15.17 4.42
CA LYS A 41 14.95 -15.54 3.75
C LYS A 41 14.05 -14.35 3.42
N GLN A 42 14.45 -13.13 3.78
CA GLN A 42 13.68 -11.94 3.43
C GLN A 42 13.77 -11.70 1.92
N ILE A 43 12.60 -11.55 1.31
CA ILE A 43 12.47 -11.17 -0.11
C ILE A 43 12.81 -9.68 -0.25
N ARG A 44 13.69 -9.36 -1.20
CA ARG A 44 14.06 -7.98 -1.54
C ARG A 44 13.03 -7.35 -2.46
N LEU A 45 12.08 -6.63 -1.88
CA LEU A 45 11.09 -5.83 -2.60
C LEU A 45 11.71 -4.52 -3.09
N VAL A 46 11.44 -4.17 -4.35
CA VAL A 46 11.89 -2.92 -4.98
C VAL A 46 10.78 -1.87 -4.94
N LYS A 47 9.55 -2.26 -5.32
CA LYS A 47 8.40 -1.36 -5.34
C LYS A 47 7.06 -2.09 -5.38
N LEU A 48 5.99 -1.36 -5.04
CA LEU A 48 4.62 -1.77 -5.40
C LEU A 48 4.47 -1.68 -6.93
N SER A 49 4.17 -2.81 -7.56
CA SER A 49 4.03 -2.93 -9.02
C SER A 49 2.62 -2.55 -9.47
N HIS A 50 1.60 -3.22 -8.94
CA HIS A 50 0.22 -2.98 -9.33
C HIS A 50 -0.78 -3.50 -8.28
N MET A 51 -1.99 -2.97 -8.33
CA MET A 51 -3.10 -3.39 -7.48
C MET A 51 -4.11 -4.22 -8.28
N ARG A 52 -4.74 -5.20 -7.62
CA ARG A 52 -5.70 -6.12 -8.25
C ARG A 52 -7.07 -6.03 -7.58
N TYR A 53 -8.11 -5.85 -8.38
CA TYR A 53 -9.49 -5.72 -7.90
C TYR A 53 -10.48 -6.53 -8.74
N GLN A 54 -11.56 -6.96 -8.11
CA GLN A 54 -12.78 -7.42 -8.77
C GLN A 54 -13.82 -6.30 -8.80
N HIS A 55 -14.47 -6.16 -9.96
CA HIS A 55 -15.57 -5.23 -10.17
C HIS A 55 -16.76 -5.97 -10.81
N PRO A 56 -18.00 -5.77 -10.32
CA PRO A 56 -19.19 -6.38 -10.93
C PRO A 56 -19.39 -5.90 -12.37
N ASP A 57 -19.22 -4.60 -12.58
CA ASP A 57 -19.21 -3.96 -13.89
C ASP A 57 -17.83 -3.36 -14.19
N LEU A 58 -17.19 -3.90 -15.23
CA LEU A 58 -15.91 -3.40 -15.70
C LEU A 58 -16.04 -2.06 -16.44
N ASN A 59 -17.20 -1.74 -16.99
CA ASN A 59 -17.41 -0.46 -17.70
C ASN A 59 -17.47 0.70 -16.70
N GLU A 60 -18.17 0.53 -15.58
CA GLU A 60 -18.25 1.55 -14.52
C GLU A 60 -16.86 1.95 -14.03
N ILE A 61 -16.02 0.98 -13.67
CA ILE A 61 -14.65 1.27 -13.23
C ILE A 61 -13.77 1.80 -14.36
N THR A 62 -14.00 1.36 -15.62
CA THR A 62 -13.25 1.89 -16.77
C THR A 62 -13.47 3.39 -16.91
N VAL A 63 -14.73 3.85 -16.83
CA VAL A 63 -15.07 5.28 -16.92
C VAL A 63 -14.36 6.06 -15.82
N PHE A 64 -14.49 5.61 -14.56
CA PHE A 64 -13.82 6.27 -13.44
C PHE A 64 -12.30 6.37 -13.62
N LEU A 65 -11.64 5.28 -14.02
CA LEU A 65 -10.18 5.26 -14.17
C LEU A 65 -9.71 6.11 -15.35
N GLN A 66 -10.49 6.17 -16.44
CA GLN A 66 -10.20 7.05 -17.58
C GLN A 66 -10.37 8.52 -17.20
N ASP A 67 -11.44 8.87 -16.48
CA ASP A 67 -11.66 10.24 -15.98
C ASP A 67 -10.57 10.65 -14.97
N PHE A 68 -10.04 9.69 -14.21
CA PHE A 68 -8.88 9.90 -13.33
C PHE A 68 -7.57 10.11 -14.11
N GLY A 69 -7.53 9.79 -15.40
CA GLY A 69 -6.35 9.95 -16.27
C GLY A 69 -5.53 8.67 -16.47
N MET A 70 -6.14 7.50 -16.31
CA MET A 70 -5.53 6.21 -16.66
C MET A 70 -5.93 5.76 -18.06
N GLU A 71 -5.08 4.94 -18.67
CA GLU A 71 -5.29 4.41 -20.02
C GLU A 71 -5.41 2.89 -20.00
N VAL A 72 -6.36 2.35 -20.77
CA VAL A 72 -6.49 0.90 -20.98
C VAL A 72 -5.35 0.43 -21.90
N VAL A 73 -4.52 -0.49 -21.41
CA VAL A 73 -3.43 -1.08 -22.21
C VAL A 73 -3.75 -2.47 -22.75
N LYS A 74 -4.68 -3.17 -22.09
CA LYS A 74 -5.13 -4.50 -22.48
C LYS A 74 -6.54 -4.72 -21.96
N LYS A 75 -7.37 -5.39 -22.77
CA LYS A 75 -8.74 -5.77 -22.43
C LYS A 75 -9.03 -7.17 -22.96
N THR A 76 -9.67 -7.98 -22.12
CA THR A 76 -10.33 -9.25 -22.48
C THR A 76 -11.82 -9.17 -22.09
N ASP A 77 -12.57 -10.24 -22.28
CA ASP A 77 -13.99 -10.31 -21.92
C ASP A 77 -14.26 -10.10 -20.42
N ASP A 78 -13.30 -10.54 -19.59
CA ASP A 78 -13.39 -10.59 -18.14
C ASP A 78 -12.34 -9.76 -17.39
N ARG A 79 -11.37 -9.14 -18.08
CA ARG A 79 -10.23 -8.44 -17.44
C ARG A 79 -9.80 -7.20 -18.20
N ILE A 80 -9.33 -6.20 -17.46
CA ILE A 80 -8.78 -4.95 -18.00
C ILE A 80 -7.54 -4.55 -17.21
N TRP A 81 -6.51 -4.10 -17.92
CA TRP A 81 -5.28 -3.57 -17.35
C TRP A 81 -5.16 -2.09 -17.71
N TYR A 82 -4.80 -1.27 -16.73
CA TYR A 82 -4.68 0.18 -16.88
C TYR A 82 -3.29 0.66 -16.49
N ARG A 83 -2.72 1.56 -17.30
CA ARG A 83 -1.47 2.27 -17.00
C ARG A 83 -1.76 3.72 -16.61
N GLY A 84 -0.85 4.30 -15.83
CA GLY A 84 -0.73 5.75 -15.70
C GLY A 84 0.34 6.30 -16.64
N TYR A 85 0.78 7.53 -16.37
CA TYR A 85 1.81 8.22 -17.16
C TYR A 85 3.24 7.65 -17.01
N GLY A 86 3.45 6.75 -16.05
CA GLY A 86 4.76 6.16 -15.76
C GLY A 86 5.24 5.16 -16.81
N ARG A 87 6.43 4.60 -16.56
CA ARG A 87 7.06 3.58 -17.41
C ARG A 87 6.50 2.16 -17.22
N ASP A 88 5.70 1.95 -16.18
CA ASP A 88 5.17 0.63 -15.87
C ASP A 88 4.15 0.17 -16.90
N GLN A 89 4.15 -1.14 -17.17
CA GLN A 89 3.26 -1.73 -18.19
C GLN A 89 1.79 -1.50 -17.82
N TYR A 90 1.47 -1.63 -16.54
CA TYR A 90 0.19 -1.28 -15.93
C TYR A 90 0.37 -1.14 -14.42
N VAL A 91 -0.54 -0.42 -13.75
CA VAL A 91 -0.55 -0.24 -12.28
C VAL A 91 -1.89 -0.64 -11.64
N TYR A 92 -2.93 -0.84 -12.46
CA TYR A 92 -4.24 -1.29 -12.02
C TYR A 92 -4.72 -2.48 -12.87
N TYR A 93 -5.13 -3.55 -12.20
CA TYR A 93 -5.77 -4.71 -12.80
C TYR A 93 -7.20 -4.85 -12.27
N ALA A 94 -8.17 -4.91 -13.19
CA ALA A 94 -9.55 -5.19 -12.90
C ALA A 94 -9.94 -6.53 -13.53
N GLN A 95 -10.67 -7.37 -12.79
CA GLN A 95 -11.37 -8.52 -13.35
C GLN A 95 -12.84 -8.50 -12.97
N ARG A 96 -13.69 -9.10 -13.79
CA ARG A 96 -15.12 -9.21 -13.49
C ARG A 96 -15.34 -10.11 -12.26
N GLY A 97 -16.24 -9.72 -11.37
CA GLY A 97 -16.63 -10.51 -10.22
C GLY A 97 -17.25 -9.68 -9.12
N GLU A 98 -17.59 -10.31 -7.99
CA GLU A 98 -18.04 -9.60 -6.80
C GLU A 98 -16.99 -8.57 -6.33
N LYS A 99 -17.42 -7.39 -5.88
CA LYS A 99 -16.52 -6.29 -5.49
C LYS A 99 -15.54 -6.76 -4.41
N LYS A 100 -14.27 -6.87 -4.76
CA LYS A 100 -13.24 -7.42 -3.87
C LYS A 100 -11.86 -6.87 -4.15
N PHE A 101 -11.09 -6.64 -3.09
CA PHE A 101 -9.65 -6.42 -3.19
C PHE A 101 -8.92 -7.76 -3.26
N LEU A 102 -8.14 -7.97 -4.33
CA LEU A 102 -7.40 -9.21 -4.56
C LEU A 102 -5.96 -9.17 -4.05
N GLY A 103 -5.46 -7.99 -3.68
CA GLY A 103 -4.09 -7.81 -3.19
C GLY A 103 -3.27 -6.84 -4.02
N GLY A 104 -2.16 -6.41 -3.41
CA GLY A 104 -1.08 -5.69 -4.08
C GLY A 104 -0.01 -6.66 -4.56
N THR A 105 0.60 -6.37 -5.71
CA THR A 105 1.72 -7.13 -6.25
C THR A 105 2.98 -6.29 -6.18
N PHE A 106 4.09 -6.88 -5.78
CA PHE A 106 5.37 -6.21 -5.59
C PHE A 106 6.41 -6.71 -6.59
N GLU A 107 7.22 -5.79 -7.08
CA GLU A 107 8.41 -6.11 -7.86
C GLU A 107 9.54 -6.51 -6.91
N VAL A 108 10.26 -7.56 -7.26
CA VAL A 108 11.44 -8.06 -6.55
C VAL A 108 12.70 -7.75 -7.33
N GLU A 109 13.83 -7.66 -6.62
CA GLU A 109 15.11 -7.22 -7.19
C GLU A 109 15.67 -8.19 -8.26
N SER A 110 15.34 -9.48 -8.17
CA SER A 110 15.78 -10.49 -9.13
C SER A 110 14.83 -11.68 -9.17
N TYR A 111 14.97 -12.53 -10.18
CA TYR A 111 14.22 -13.79 -10.25
C TYR A 111 14.53 -14.72 -9.07
N GLN A 112 15.78 -14.74 -8.59
CA GLN A 112 16.18 -15.52 -7.42
C GLN A 112 15.45 -15.06 -6.15
N GLU A 113 15.15 -13.76 -6.00
CA GLU A 113 14.32 -13.24 -4.91
C GLU A 113 12.85 -13.66 -5.05
N LEU A 114 12.37 -13.92 -6.27
CA LEU A 114 11.01 -14.42 -6.52
C LEU A 114 10.85 -15.89 -6.14
N GLU A 115 11.94 -16.68 -6.21
CA GLU A 115 11.95 -18.12 -5.92
C GLU A 115 12.17 -18.46 -4.43
N LYS A 116 12.37 -17.47 -3.56
CA LYS A 116 12.50 -17.65 -2.11
C LYS A 116 11.17 -17.96 -1.43
#